data_AF-A0A2N2M6G7-F1
#
_entry.id   AF-A0A2N2M6G7-F1
#
_cell.length_a   1.000
_cell.length_b   1.000
_cell.length_c   1.000
_cell.angle_alpha   90.00
_cell.angle_beta   90.00
_cell.angle_gamma   90.00
#
_symmetry.space_group_name_H-M   'P 1'
#
loop_
_entity.id
_entity.type
_entity.pdbx_description
1 polymer ?
#
loop_
_entity_poly.entity_id
_entity_poly.type
_entity_poly.pdbx_seq_one_letter_code
_entity_poly.pdbx_strand_id
1 'polypeptide(L)' 'MTKKNDLVMLPCNVIVCEKSGKTVLSVIRPTVAMHMVDNVELRKIAPAVEVQLKKAFDAAM' A
#
# COMPACT_ATOMS: atom_id res chain seq x y z
N MET A 1 -18.87 -13.20 -17.85
CA MET A 1 -19.30 -11.84 -17.43
C MET A 1 -19.22 -11.84 -15.90
N THR A 2 -18.37 -11.12 -15.19
CA THR A 2 -17.53 -9.94 -15.47
C THR A 2 -16.44 -9.99 -14.38
N LYS A 3 -15.15 -9.90 -14.73
CA LYS A 3 -14.03 -9.90 -13.76
C LYS A 3 -14.26 -8.76 -12.76
N LYS A 4 -14.55 -9.10 -11.50
CA LYS A 4 -14.87 -8.14 -10.43
C LYS A 4 -13.58 -7.38 -10.07
N ASN A 5 -13.73 -6.08 -9.83
CA ASN A 5 -12.68 -5.06 -9.71
C ASN A 5 -11.72 -5.23 -8.50
N ASP A 6 -11.01 -6.35 -8.36
CA ASP A 6 -9.98 -6.54 -7.32
C ASP A 6 -8.73 -5.65 -7.55
N LEU A 7 -8.71 -4.89 -8.65
CA LEU A 7 -7.64 -3.99 -9.09
C LEU A 7 -7.62 -2.61 -8.40
N VAL A 8 -8.63 -2.25 -7.60
CA VAL A 8 -8.72 -0.86 -7.07
C VAL A 8 -7.61 -0.51 -6.07
N MET A 9 -7.02 -1.51 -5.39
CA MET A 9 -6.04 -1.31 -4.31
C MET A 9 -4.64 -1.86 -4.61
N LEU A 10 -4.39 -2.29 -5.85
CA LEU A 10 -3.11 -2.83 -6.30
C LEU A 10 -2.63 -2.06 -7.53
N PRO A 11 -1.34 -1.70 -7.62
CA PRO A 11 -0.23 -2.01 -6.70
C PRO A 11 -0.24 -1.15 -5.42
N CYS A 12 0.63 -1.48 -4.44
CA CYS A 12 0.90 -0.61 -3.30
C CYS A 12 1.60 0.66 -3.80
N ASN A 13 0.83 1.72 -4.02
CA ASN A 13 1.34 2.97 -4.57
C ASN A 13 2.27 3.68 -3.56
N VAL A 14 3.34 4.26 -4.09
CA VAL A 14 4.28 5.13 -3.37
C VAL A 14 4.19 6.52 -3.98
N ILE A 15 4.07 7.54 -3.14
CA ILE A 15 3.98 8.94 -3.55
C ILE A 15 5.26 9.65 -3.11
N VAL A 16 5.96 10.25 -4.08
CA VAL A 16 7.13 11.11 -3.84
C VAL A 16 6.74 12.53 -4.21
N CYS A 17 6.83 13.45 -3.25
CA CYS A 17 6.51 14.85 -3.47
C CYS A 17 7.55 15.74 -2.83
N GLU A 18 7.77 16.93 -3.42
CA GLU A 18 8.54 17.98 -2.77
C GLU A 18 7.60 18.88 -1.96
N LYS A 19 7.95 19.13 -0.70
CA LYS A 19 7.23 20.07 0.17
C LYS A 19 8.23 20.96 0.90
N SER A 20 8.18 22.25 0.62
CA SER A 20 9.05 23.27 1.25
C SER A 20 10.54 22.96 1.11
N GLY A 21 10.98 22.55 -0.10
CA GLY A 21 12.37 22.20 -0.38
C GLY A 21 12.84 20.87 0.21
N LYS A 22 11.92 20.06 0.77
CA LYS A 22 12.20 18.72 1.31
C LYS A 22 11.48 17.67 0.50
N THR A 23 12.17 16.57 0.20
CA THR A 23 11.53 15.38 -0.37
C THR A 23 10.69 14.68 0.71
N VAL A 24 9.42 14.46 0.42
CA VAL A 24 8.47 13.74 1.26
C VAL A 24 8.09 12.45 0.54
N LEU A 25 8.36 11.33 1.20
CA LEU A 25 7.93 10.01 0.77
C LEU A 25 6.67 9.62 1.55
N SER A 26 5.67 9.06 0.88
CA SER A 26 4.46 8.53 1.50
C SER A 26 4.08 7.21 0.87
N VAL A 27 3.69 6.25 1.70
CA VAL A 27 3.29 4.90 1.29
C VAL A 27 1.90 4.59 1.83
N ILE A 28 1.11 3.84 1.05
CA ILE A 28 -0.18 3.31 1.51
C ILE A 28 0.05 2.33 2.68
N ARG A 29 -0.92 2.24 3.61
CA ARG A 29 -0.94 1.20 4.65
C ARG A 29 -1.77 0.01 4.18
N PRO A 30 -1.16 -1.12 3.78
CA PRO A 30 -1.88 -2.26 3.21
C PRO A 30 -2.96 -2.82 4.13
N THR A 31 -2.74 -2.89 5.44
CA THR A 31 -3.74 -3.41 6.40
C THR A 31 -5.00 -2.57 6.42
N VAL A 32 -4.91 -1.25 6.24
CA VAL A 32 -6.07 -0.36 6.19
C VAL A 32 -6.76 -0.48 4.82
N ALA A 33 -5.99 -0.40 3.74
CA ALA A 33 -6.54 -0.38 2.38
C ALA A 33 -7.18 -1.72 1.99
N MET A 34 -6.52 -2.85 2.29
CA MET A 34 -7.01 -4.18 1.92
C MET A 34 -8.17 -4.64 2.79
N HIS A 35 -8.35 -4.07 4.00
CA HIS A 35 -9.55 -4.31 4.81
C HIS A 35 -10.82 -3.71 4.20
N MET A 36 -10.71 -2.72 3.31
CA MET A 36 -11.85 -2.14 2.60
C MET A 36 -12.33 -3.03 1.44
N VAL A 37 -11.56 -4.06 1.07
CA VAL A 37 -11.91 -5.01 0.03
C VAL A 37 -12.56 -6.23 0.68
N ASP A 38 -13.70 -6.67 0.14
CA ASP A 38 -14.40 -7.88 0.60
C ASP A 38 -13.71 -9.16 0.11
N ASN A 39 -12.43 -9.31 0.47
CA ASN A 39 -11.59 -10.45 0.14
C ASN A 39 -10.78 -10.85 1.37
N VAL A 40 -11.12 -12.01 1.96
CA VAL A 40 -10.47 -12.53 3.16
C VAL A 40 -9.00 -12.90 2.95
N GLU A 41 -8.62 -13.32 1.75
CA GLU A 41 -7.22 -13.67 1.45
C GLU A 41 -6.33 -12.43 1.39
N LEU A 42 -6.86 -11.30 0.88
CA LEU A 42 -6.16 -10.03 0.93
C LEU A 42 -5.93 -9.55 2.38
N ARG A 43 -6.90 -9.76 3.27
CA ARG A 43 -6.75 -9.41 4.69
C ARG A 43 -5.66 -10.24 5.39
N LYS A 44 -5.50 -11.51 5.01
CA LYS A 44 -4.47 -12.39 5.56
C LYS A 44 -3.06 -11.99 5.13
N ILE A 45 -2.88 -11.54 3.88
CA ILE A 45 -1.57 -11.19 3.34
C ILE A 45 -1.15 -9.74 3.66
N ALA A 46 -2.11 -8.85 3.91
CA ALA A 46 -1.87 -7.42 4.15
C ALA A 46 -0.80 -7.11 5.23
N PRO A 47 -0.77 -7.80 6.39
CA PRO A 47 0.27 -7.55 7.41
C PRO A 47 1.68 -7.86 6.91
N ALA A 48 1.85 -8.94 6.12
CA ALA A 48 3.15 -9.32 5.59
C ALA A 48 3.66 -8.30 4.56
N VAL A 49 2.76 -7.80 3.70
CA VAL A 49 3.08 -6.75 2.72
C VAL A 49 3.41 -5.44 3.44
N GLU A 50 2.67 -5.06 4.49
CA GLU A 50 2.93 -3.85 5.27
C GLU A 50 4.32 -3.89 5.93
N VAL A 51 4.73 -5.04 6.47
CA VAL A 51 6.07 -5.21 7.04
C VAL A 51 7.16 -5.03 5.96
N GLN A 52 6.97 -5.62 4.77
CA GLN A 52 7.94 -5.49 3.68
C GLN A 52 8.02 -4.05 3.15
N LEU A 53 6.88 -3.40 2.96
CA LEU A 53 6.80 -2.01 2.50
C LEU A 53 7.40 -1.05 3.52
N LYS A 54 7.15 -1.26 4.82
CA LYS A 54 7.77 -0.48 5.89
C LYS A 54 9.29 -0.60 5.86
N LYS A 55 9.84 -1.80 5.70
CA LYS A 55 11.30 -2.00 5.59
C LYS A 55 11.90 -1.23 4.41
N ALA A 56 11.25 -1.26 3.25
CA ALA A 56 11.70 -0.52 2.07
C ALA A 56 11.60 1.00 2.28
N PHE A 57 10.52 1.46 2.93
CA PHE A 57 10.33 2.87 3.27
C PHE A 57 11.38 3.37 4.26
N ASP A 58 11.60 2.64 5.36
CA ASP A 58 12.60 2.98 6.38
C ASP A 58 14.02 3.04 5.79
N ALA A 59 14.36 2.19 4.81
CA ALA A 59 15.66 2.18 4.15
C ALA A 59 15.86 3.33 3.16
N ALA A 60 14.79 4.00 2.74
CA ALA A 60 14.80 5.11 1.78
C ALA A 60 14.80 6.49 2.45
N MET A 61 14.63 6.56 3.77
CA MET A 61 14.64 7.79 4.56
C MET A 61 15.99 8.06 5.23
#